data_AF-A0A932ZYT4-F1
#
_entry.id   AF-A0A932ZYT4-F1
#
_cell.length_a   1.000
_cell.length_b   1.000
_cell.length_c   1.000
_cell.angle_alpha   90.00
_cell.angle_beta   90.00
_cell.angle_gamma   90.00
#
_symmetry.space_group_name_H-M   'P 1'
#
loop_
_entity.id
_entity.type
_entity.pdbx_description
1 polymer ?
#
loop_
_entity_poly.entity_id
_entity_poly.type
_entity_poly.pdbx_seq_one_letter_code
_entity_poly.pdbx_strand_id
1 'polypeptide(L)'
;MGQMPHAPDIETIRRAYRIAVRDLRACYNPDGIVAGRLHFNAYWSRDGFWALFGALALGDYDQARTHLNTFIRFQLPSGQLPVRVEFVGHTFGKYHTRLSRPKALYRAGSIFVNPLDPAALFIIAAAEYVRYCRDADFCHVFEPHMHRAVRWLMQQDRDGDGLIENRYLADWMDSILKKDKLFSLNVIYCEGLRACERIMREHGQPAAADAFRDAAERTRARLHQVFWNGDYFTDWIRGDRRGGFCADGNVLAILFGVATEEQSRRILRFVADRGLDAQTPLRTCHPVYPAWQVFPFYFLAGIPDYHRTLIWPWLGTLHAVNKHRVGDGAGALADLARIGEWYLRENAVGEVYDHQGRPVARRFYHAEVPFAWNAGLYVYAVHAVGLSGEAVA
;
A
#
# COMPACT_ATOMS: atom_id res chain seq x y z
N MET A 1 -32.58 0.82 -6.95
CA MET A 1 -32.77 2.28 -6.98
C MET A 1 -31.72 2.89 -6.09
N GLY A 2 -30.61 3.34 -6.68
CA GLY A 2 -29.51 3.96 -5.91
C GLY A 2 -29.97 5.31 -5.39
N GLN A 3 -29.89 5.51 -4.08
CA GLN A 3 -30.04 6.84 -3.49
C GLN A 3 -28.97 7.76 -4.10
N MET A 4 -29.38 8.95 -4.55
CA MET A 4 -28.41 9.95 -4.99
C MET A 4 -27.45 10.29 -3.84
N PRO A 5 -26.17 10.59 -4.11
CA PRO A 5 -25.22 10.94 -3.07
C PRO A 5 -25.76 12.08 -2.21
N HIS A 6 -25.70 11.94 -0.89
CA HIS A 6 -26.16 13.00 0.00
C HIS A 6 -25.17 14.17 -0.12
N ALA A 7 -25.64 15.37 -0.51
CA ALA A 7 -24.80 16.57 -0.61
C ALA A 7 -23.85 16.82 0.60
N PRO A 8 -24.24 16.50 1.86
CA PRO A 8 -23.34 16.56 3.01
C PRO A 8 -22.09 15.67 2.91
N ASP A 9 -22.19 14.50 2.27
CA ASP A 9 -21.07 13.56 2.13
C ASP A 9 -19.98 14.15 1.23
N ILE A 10 -20.39 14.79 0.13
CA ILE A 10 -19.46 15.44 -0.81
C ILE A 10 -18.70 16.58 -0.12
N GLU A 11 -19.38 17.41 0.67
CA GLU A 11 -18.71 18.49 1.40
C GLU A 11 -17.72 17.94 2.45
N THR A 12 -18.11 16.88 3.17
CA THR A 12 -17.21 16.18 4.10
C THR A 12 -15.97 15.66 3.38
N ILE A 13 -16.13 15.01 2.23
CA ILE A 13 -15.02 14.51 1.41
C ILE A 13 -14.11 15.65 0.97
N ARG A 14 -14.65 16.76 0.46
CA ARG A 14 -13.87 17.92 0.00
C ARG A 14 -13.08 18.58 1.13
N ARG A 15 -13.66 18.69 2.33
CA ARG A 15 -12.95 19.22 3.51
C ARG A 15 -11.85 18.26 3.97
N ALA A 16 -12.14 16.97 4.05
CA ALA A 16 -11.16 15.96 4.42
C ALA A 16 -10.03 15.83 3.37
N TYR A 17 -10.34 16.01 2.09
CA TYR A 17 -9.36 16.06 1.01
C TYR A 17 -8.34 17.18 1.24
N ARG A 18 -8.77 18.38 1.63
CA ARG A 18 -7.85 19.49 1.97
C ARG A 18 -6.90 19.13 3.13
N ILE A 19 -7.40 18.41 4.15
CA ILE A 19 -6.57 17.91 5.25
C ILE A 19 -5.56 16.87 4.73
N ALA A 20 -6.00 15.91 3.92
CA ALA A 20 -5.13 14.88 3.35
C ALA A 20 -4.04 15.48 2.44
N VAL A 21 -4.36 16.48 1.63
CA VAL A 21 -3.37 17.21 0.81
C VAL A 21 -2.34 17.90 1.70
N ARG A 22 -2.79 18.64 2.72
CA ARG A 22 -1.92 19.30 3.69
C ARG A 22 -0.98 18.30 4.36
N ASP A 23 -1.51 17.19 4.85
CA ASP A 23 -0.76 16.20 5.63
C ASP A 23 0.19 15.37 4.77
N LEU A 24 -0.20 15.03 3.54
CA LEU A 24 0.70 14.40 2.57
C LEU A 24 1.91 15.29 2.29
N ARG A 25 1.67 16.56 1.93
CA ARG A 25 2.75 17.53 1.65
C ARG A 25 3.56 17.85 2.91
N ALA A 26 2.92 17.82 4.08
CA ALA A 26 3.62 17.93 5.35
C ALA A 26 4.60 16.78 5.58
N CYS A 27 4.49 15.63 4.90
CA CYS A 27 5.45 14.51 4.95
C CYS A 27 6.54 14.57 3.87
N TYR A 28 6.63 15.64 3.08
CA TYR A 28 7.69 15.80 2.08
C TYR A 28 9.00 16.26 2.72
N ASN A 29 10.09 15.63 2.30
CA ASN A 29 11.46 15.98 2.65
C ASN A 29 12.33 16.01 1.38
N PRO A 30 13.55 16.56 1.45
CA PRO A 30 14.46 16.67 0.31
C PRO A 30 14.80 15.35 -0.39
N ASP A 31 14.72 14.20 0.29
CA ASP A 31 15.01 12.88 -0.29
C ASP A 31 13.75 12.02 -0.48
N GLY A 32 12.55 12.60 -0.43
CA GLY A 32 11.31 11.89 -0.72
C GLY A 32 10.21 12.09 0.31
N ILE A 33 9.29 11.14 0.38
CA ILE A 33 8.14 11.18 1.29
C ILE A 33 8.47 10.33 2.52
N VAL A 34 8.46 10.92 3.72
CA VAL A 34 8.57 10.16 4.98
C VAL A 34 7.21 9.60 5.37
N ALA A 35 7.18 8.48 6.12
CA ALA A 35 5.92 7.87 6.51
C ALA A 35 5.11 8.74 7.48
N GLY A 36 5.78 9.44 8.40
CA GLY A 36 5.17 10.41 9.29
C GLY A 36 6.19 11.35 9.94
N ARG A 37 5.79 12.08 10.98
CA ARG A 37 6.60 13.13 11.62
C ARG A 37 6.97 12.87 13.08
N LEU A 38 6.44 11.81 13.68
CA LEU A 38 6.71 11.38 15.04
C LEU A 38 7.69 10.20 15.01
N HIS A 39 7.19 8.97 15.20
CA HIS A 39 8.01 7.77 15.34
C HIS A 39 8.43 7.20 13.97
N PHE A 40 7.72 7.56 12.90
CA PHE A 40 8.02 7.16 11.52
C PHE A 40 8.62 8.27 10.66
N ASN A 41 9.40 9.16 11.27
CA ASN A 41 10.20 10.17 10.56
C ASN A 41 11.42 9.55 9.84
N ALA A 42 11.13 8.69 8.88
CA ALA A 42 12.06 8.01 8.00
C ALA A 42 11.39 7.73 6.65
N TYR A 43 12.18 7.53 5.61
CA TYR A 43 11.68 7.13 4.30
C TYR A 43 11.41 5.63 4.32
N TRP A 44 10.20 5.24 4.73
CA TRP A 44 9.74 3.86 4.63
C TRP A 44 9.29 3.59 3.20
N SER A 45 9.78 2.50 2.63
CA SER A 45 9.60 2.20 1.20
C SER A 45 8.14 2.03 0.85
N ARG A 46 7.43 1.18 1.61
CA ARG A 46 6.01 0.90 1.37
C ARG A 46 5.15 2.15 1.48
N ASP A 47 5.30 2.86 2.60
CA ASP A 47 4.50 4.02 2.95
C ASP A 47 4.66 5.13 1.92
N GLY A 48 5.91 5.41 1.53
CA GLY A 48 6.22 6.42 0.53
C GLY A 48 5.80 6.02 -0.88
N PHE A 49 5.95 4.75 -1.28
CA PHE A 49 5.48 4.26 -2.59
C PHE A 49 3.96 4.29 -2.73
N TRP A 50 3.21 4.04 -1.65
CA TRP A 50 1.76 4.24 -1.69
C TRP A 50 1.36 5.72 -1.62
N ALA A 51 2.05 6.52 -0.80
CA ALA A 51 1.82 7.96 -0.74
C ALA A 51 2.08 8.65 -2.09
N LEU A 52 3.01 8.11 -2.88
CA LEU A 52 3.36 8.59 -4.21
C LEU A 52 2.16 8.65 -5.16
N PHE A 53 1.18 7.74 -5.05
CA PHE A 53 -0.06 7.80 -5.86
C PHE A 53 -0.82 9.11 -5.66
N GLY A 54 -0.89 9.59 -4.41
CA GLY A 54 -1.48 10.89 -4.08
C GLY A 54 -0.63 12.06 -4.57
N ALA A 55 0.69 11.96 -4.44
CA ALA A 55 1.61 12.99 -4.94
C ALA A 55 1.49 13.17 -6.46
N LEU A 56 1.41 12.07 -7.21
CA LEU A 56 1.17 12.09 -8.66
C LEU A 56 -0.19 12.71 -9.00
N ALA A 57 -1.26 12.37 -8.27
CA ALA A 57 -2.58 12.97 -8.48
C ALA A 57 -2.60 14.49 -8.24
N LEU A 58 -1.72 15.00 -7.38
CA LEU A 58 -1.57 16.45 -7.14
C LEU A 58 -0.66 17.16 -8.13
N GLY A 59 0.03 16.43 -9.01
CA GLY A 59 1.07 16.99 -9.87
C GLY A 59 2.41 17.25 -9.16
N ASP A 60 2.61 16.70 -7.95
CA ASP A 60 3.85 16.84 -7.17
C ASP A 60 4.96 15.89 -7.71
N TYR A 61 5.22 15.94 -9.02
CA TYR A 61 6.05 14.98 -9.75
C TYR A 61 7.52 14.98 -9.30
N ASP A 62 8.08 16.16 -8.99
CA ASP A 62 9.46 16.28 -8.50
C ASP A 62 9.65 15.51 -7.19
N GLN A 63 8.66 15.55 -6.31
CA GLN A 63 8.68 14.84 -5.04
C GLN A 63 8.61 13.32 -5.24
N ALA A 64 7.73 12.86 -6.15
CA ALA A 64 7.63 11.46 -6.53
C ALA A 64 8.96 10.94 -7.13
N ARG A 65 9.55 11.69 -8.06
CA ARG A 65 10.84 11.37 -8.68
C ARG A 65 11.96 11.29 -7.65
N THR A 66 12.01 12.25 -6.73
CA THR A 66 12.97 12.31 -5.64
C THR A 66 12.89 11.07 -4.75
N HIS A 67 11.67 10.67 -4.38
CA HIS A 67 11.46 9.46 -3.59
C HIS A 67 11.96 8.20 -4.30
N LEU A 68 11.63 8.03 -5.59
CA LEU A 68 12.12 6.90 -6.39
C LEU A 68 13.65 6.90 -6.51
N ASN A 69 14.27 8.07 -6.73
CA ASN A 69 15.72 8.23 -6.82
C ASN A 69 16.44 7.85 -5.52
N THR A 70 15.84 8.13 -4.37
CA THR A 70 16.38 7.69 -3.07
C THR A 70 16.46 6.17 -3.00
N PHE A 71 15.42 5.45 -3.43
CA PHE A 71 15.43 3.98 -3.43
C PHE A 71 16.27 3.37 -4.54
N ILE A 72 16.42 4.04 -5.69
CA ILE A 72 17.46 3.72 -6.69
C ILE A 72 18.84 3.70 -6.03
N ARG A 73 19.19 4.75 -5.27
CA ARG A 73 20.49 4.92 -4.62
C ARG A 73 20.80 3.84 -3.58
N PHE A 74 19.80 3.36 -2.85
CA PHE A 74 19.98 2.38 -1.78
C PHE A 74 19.57 0.95 -2.17
N GLN A 75 19.24 0.68 -3.43
CA GLN A 75 19.01 -0.69 -3.88
C GLN A 75 20.32 -1.50 -3.80
N LEU A 76 20.28 -2.71 -3.23
CA LEU A 76 21.44 -3.60 -3.21
C LEU A 76 21.71 -4.18 -4.61
N PRO A 77 22.96 -4.61 -4.91
CA PRO A 77 23.27 -5.32 -6.15
C PRO A 77 22.43 -6.59 -6.38
N SER A 78 21.94 -7.22 -5.30
CA SER A 78 21.01 -8.34 -5.35
C SER A 78 19.65 -7.98 -5.94
N GLY A 79 19.28 -6.71 -5.97
CA GLY A 79 17.96 -6.19 -6.32
C GLY A 79 17.05 -5.91 -5.14
N GLN A 80 17.44 -6.33 -3.93
CA GLN A 80 16.70 -6.03 -2.71
C GLN A 80 16.66 -4.53 -2.41
N LEU A 81 15.48 -4.05 -2.04
CA LEU A 81 15.27 -2.67 -1.58
C LEU A 81 15.35 -2.62 -0.04
N PRO A 82 15.80 -1.50 0.54
CA PRO A 82 15.64 -1.29 1.97
C PRO A 82 14.15 -1.23 2.34
N VAL A 83 13.85 -1.54 3.59
CA VAL A 83 12.53 -1.35 4.23
C VAL A 83 12.33 0.12 4.58
N ARG A 84 13.39 0.76 5.06
CA ARG A 84 13.42 2.19 5.34
C ARG A 84 14.83 2.77 5.22
N VAL A 85 14.89 4.06 4.94
CA VAL A 85 16.13 4.86 4.99
C VAL A 85 15.97 5.95 6.05
N GLU A 86 16.86 5.95 7.03
CA GLU A 86 16.91 6.92 8.12
C GLU A 86 17.97 7.98 7.84
N PHE A 87 17.62 9.25 7.99
CA PHE A 87 18.55 10.37 7.92
C PHE A 87 18.56 11.06 9.27
N VAL A 88 19.52 10.69 10.12
CA VAL A 88 19.68 11.26 11.46
C VAL A 88 20.75 12.35 11.42
N GLY A 89 20.36 13.59 11.69
CA GLY A 89 21.31 14.64 12.07
C GLY A 89 21.74 14.43 13.52
N HIS A 90 23.04 14.40 13.81
CA HIS A 90 23.53 14.32 15.18
C HIS A 90 23.63 15.74 15.76
N THR A 91 22.90 15.99 16.85
CA THR A 91 23.05 17.21 17.66
C THR A 91 23.91 16.87 18.87
N PHE A 92 25.13 17.41 18.93
CA PHE A 92 25.99 17.34 20.11
C PHE A 92 26.03 18.73 20.77
N GLY A 93 25.28 18.91 21.86
CA GLY A 93 25.19 20.20 22.55
C GLY A 93 24.63 21.30 21.65
N LYS A 94 25.34 22.44 21.54
CA LYS A 94 24.97 23.55 20.63
C LYS A 94 25.45 23.36 19.18
N TYR A 95 26.13 22.25 18.87
CA TYR A 95 26.70 21.99 17.56
C TYR A 95 25.86 20.97 16.80
N HIS A 96 25.21 21.43 15.73
CA HIS A 96 24.57 20.56 14.76
C HIS A 96 25.62 20.11 13.75
N THR A 97 26.07 18.85 13.83
CA THR A 97 26.95 18.30 12.81
C THR A 97 26.12 17.90 11.59
N ARG A 98 26.34 18.57 10.46
CA ARG A 98 25.74 18.23 9.13
C ARG A 98 26.40 16.98 8.52
N LEU A 99 26.54 15.91 9.29
CA LEU A 99 27.02 14.62 8.80
C LEU A 99 25.94 13.57 9.03
N SER A 100 24.77 13.81 8.42
CA SER A 100 23.67 12.87 8.34
C SER A 100 24.03 11.77 7.34
N ARG A 101 24.84 10.78 7.77
CA ARG A 101 25.04 9.60 6.93
C ARG A 101 23.73 8.82 6.87
N PRO A 102 23.14 8.63 5.68
CA PRO A 102 21.90 7.87 5.57
C PRO A 102 22.14 6.42 5.99
N LYS A 103 21.21 5.86 6.76
CA LYS A 103 21.23 4.47 7.19
C LYS A 103 20.07 3.73 6.54
N ALA A 104 20.39 2.92 5.53
CA ALA A 104 19.43 2.03 4.89
C ALA A 104 19.30 0.73 5.70
N LEU A 105 18.05 0.34 6.02
CA LEU A 105 17.73 -0.87 6.76
C LEU A 105 16.97 -1.83 5.85
N TYR A 106 17.45 -3.06 5.70
CA TYR A 106 16.90 -4.07 4.78
C TYR A 106 16.11 -5.19 5.47
N ARG A 107 15.91 -5.07 6.79
CA ARG A 107 15.19 -6.04 7.63
C ARG A 107 14.02 -5.36 8.32
N ALA A 108 12.90 -6.07 8.41
CA ALA A 108 11.74 -5.64 9.18
C ALA A 108 11.96 -6.02 10.65
N GLY A 109 12.20 -5.02 11.51
CA GLY A 109 12.65 -5.22 12.87
C GLY A 109 14.05 -5.83 12.97
N SER A 110 14.42 -6.30 14.17
CA SER A 110 15.74 -6.91 14.44
C SER A 110 15.85 -8.38 14.01
N ILE A 111 14.71 -9.06 13.78
CA ILE A 111 14.67 -10.53 13.71
C ILE A 111 14.27 -11.06 12.32
N PHE A 112 13.42 -10.35 11.56
CA PHE A 112 12.87 -10.90 10.31
C PHE A 112 13.52 -10.30 9.07
N VAL A 113 13.87 -11.20 8.15
CA VAL A 113 14.64 -10.90 6.96
C VAL A 113 13.75 -10.70 5.75
N ASN A 114 14.09 -9.70 4.95
CA ASN A 114 13.68 -9.56 3.55
C ASN A 114 12.16 -9.43 3.33
N PRO A 115 11.52 -8.33 3.76
CA PRO A 115 10.19 -8.02 3.24
C PRO A 115 10.25 -7.88 1.72
N LEU A 116 9.25 -8.45 1.04
CA LEU A 116 9.25 -8.56 -0.42
C LEU A 116 8.49 -7.41 -1.08
N ASP A 117 7.52 -6.84 -0.37
CA ASP A 117 6.66 -5.76 -0.84
C ASP A 117 7.42 -4.49 -1.29
N PRO A 118 8.55 -4.05 -0.67
CA PRO A 118 9.23 -2.85 -1.15
C PRO A 118 9.69 -2.96 -2.60
N ALA A 119 10.19 -4.12 -3.03
CA ALA A 119 10.69 -4.29 -4.39
C ALA A 119 9.54 -4.30 -5.42
N ALA A 120 8.41 -4.93 -5.09
CA ALA A 120 7.24 -4.93 -5.95
C ALA A 120 6.64 -3.51 -6.06
N LEU A 121 6.44 -2.84 -4.92
CA LEU A 121 5.88 -1.49 -4.88
C LEU A 121 6.79 -0.45 -5.54
N PHE A 122 8.11 -0.61 -5.46
CA PHE A 122 9.08 0.25 -6.17
C PHE A 122 8.85 0.24 -7.68
N ILE A 123 8.64 -0.95 -8.27
CA ILE A 123 8.37 -1.11 -9.71
C ILE A 123 7.00 -0.51 -10.07
N ILE A 124 5.98 -0.77 -9.25
CA ILE A 124 4.62 -0.24 -9.48
C ILE A 124 4.62 1.29 -9.42
N ALA A 125 5.20 1.87 -8.38
CA ALA A 125 5.27 3.31 -8.19
C ALA A 125 6.06 4.00 -9.31
N ALA A 126 7.15 3.39 -9.78
CA ALA A 126 7.89 3.91 -10.93
C ALA A 126 7.08 3.85 -12.23
N ALA A 127 6.35 2.76 -12.49
CA ALA A 127 5.48 2.69 -13.66
C ALA A 127 4.36 3.73 -13.62
N GLU A 128 3.78 4.00 -12.45
CA GLU A 128 2.81 5.09 -12.28
C GLU A 128 3.46 6.46 -12.52
N TYR A 129 4.65 6.70 -11.97
CA TYR A 129 5.39 7.95 -12.21
C TYR A 129 5.63 8.18 -13.71
N VAL A 130 6.13 7.15 -14.41
CA VAL A 130 6.37 7.19 -15.85
C VAL A 130 5.08 7.43 -16.64
N ARG A 131 3.97 6.79 -16.25
CA ARG A 131 2.65 6.97 -16.87
C ARG A 131 2.16 8.43 -16.77
N TYR A 132 2.34 9.07 -15.62
CA TYR A 132 1.93 10.47 -15.41
C TYR A 132 2.88 11.47 -16.08
N CYS A 133 4.19 11.26 -15.94
CA CYS A 133 5.18 12.29 -16.29
C CYS A 133 5.77 12.13 -17.69
N ARG A 134 5.71 10.91 -18.26
CA ARG A 134 6.39 10.55 -19.52
C ARG A 134 7.90 10.90 -19.51
N ASP A 135 8.53 10.83 -18.33
CA ASP A 135 9.97 11.12 -18.13
C ASP A 135 10.82 9.97 -18.69
N ALA A 136 11.23 10.11 -19.96
CA ALA A 136 12.06 9.12 -20.65
C ALA A 136 13.47 8.98 -20.04
N ASP A 137 14.05 10.09 -19.54
CA ASP A 137 15.37 10.08 -18.90
C ASP A 137 15.34 9.26 -17.60
N PHE A 138 14.29 9.44 -16.79
CA PHE A 138 14.06 8.59 -15.62
C PHE A 138 13.89 7.13 -16.02
N CYS A 139 13.13 6.82 -17.08
CA CYS A 139 12.97 5.42 -17.55
C CYS A 139 14.32 4.76 -17.84
N HIS A 140 15.19 5.47 -18.57
CA HIS A 140 16.53 4.98 -18.91
C HIS A 140 17.38 4.70 -17.66
N VAL A 141 17.34 5.60 -16.68
CA VAL A 141 18.03 5.41 -15.39
C VAL A 141 17.42 4.27 -14.58
N PHE A 142 16.10 4.13 -14.61
CA PHE A 142 15.35 3.19 -13.77
C PHE A 142 15.41 1.74 -14.27
N GLU A 143 15.44 1.51 -15.58
CA GLU A 143 15.41 0.17 -16.19
C GLU A 143 16.39 -0.85 -15.55
N PRO A 144 17.69 -0.56 -15.39
CA PRO A 144 18.59 -1.53 -14.76
C PRO A 144 18.24 -1.80 -13.29
N HIS A 145 17.63 -0.83 -12.58
CA HIS A 145 17.14 -1.01 -11.21
C HIS A 145 15.87 -1.86 -11.16
N MET A 146 14.96 -1.66 -12.12
CA MET A 146 13.77 -2.47 -12.34
C MET A 146 14.14 -3.94 -12.57
N HIS A 147 15.07 -4.21 -13.51
CA HIS A 147 15.53 -5.57 -13.81
C HIS A 147 16.14 -6.27 -12.59
N ARG A 148 16.90 -5.56 -11.76
CA ARG A 148 17.41 -6.14 -10.51
C ARG A 148 16.29 -6.44 -9.52
N ALA A 149 15.35 -5.50 -9.31
CA ALA A 149 14.24 -5.67 -8.39
C ALA A 149 13.34 -6.86 -8.79
N VAL A 150 12.94 -6.95 -10.06
CA VAL A 150 12.09 -8.05 -10.54
C VAL A 150 12.81 -9.38 -10.52
N ARG A 151 14.10 -9.43 -10.86
CA ARG A 151 14.92 -10.65 -10.75
C ARG A 151 15.00 -11.13 -9.31
N TRP A 152 15.19 -10.22 -8.37
CA TRP A 152 15.23 -10.54 -6.95
C TRP A 152 13.90 -11.13 -6.46
N LEU A 153 12.77 -10.57 -6.90
CA LEU A 153 11.44 -11.12 -6.62
C LEU A 153 11.26 -12.52 -7.23
N MET A 154 11.63 -12.70 -8.50
CA MET A 154 11.53 -13.99 -9.19
C MET A 154 12.37 -15.10 -8.51
N GLN A 155 13.49 -14.74 -7.87
CA GLN A 155 14.28 -15.70 -7.09
C GLN A 155 13.57 -16.19 -5.81
N GLN A 156 12.47 -15.56 -5.41
CA GLN A 156 11.69 -15.98 -4.25
C GLN A 156 10.63 -17.04 -4.60
N ASP A 157 10.39 -17.32 -5.89
CA ASP A 157 9.63 -18.48 -6.35
C ASP A 157 10.55 -19.72 -6.29
N ARG A 158 10.52 -20.41 -5.14
CA ARG A 158 11.42 -21.53 -4.84
C ARG A 158 10.88 -22.87 -5.33
N ASP A 159 9.57 -22.99 -5.53
CA ASP A 159 8.95 -24.20 -6.09
C ASP A 159 8.66 -24.12 -7.59
N GLY A 160 8.88 -22.96 -8.21
CA GLY A 160 8.81 -22.74 -9.65
C GLY A 160 7.39 -22.70 -10.19
N ASP A 161 6.38 -22.49 -9.35
CA ASP A 161 4.98 -22.50 -9.75
C ASP A 161 4.45 -21.14 -10.24
N GLY A 162 5.31 -20.12 -10.25
CA GLY A 162 4.99 -18.76 -10.64
C GLY A 162 4.49 -17.88 -9.50
N LEU A 163 4.52 -18.35 -8.25
CA LEU A 163 4.22 -17.56 -7.06
C LEU A 163 5.46 -17.43 -6.17
N ILE A 164 5.70 -16.22 -5.68
CA ILE A 164 6.80 -15.97 -4.74
C ILE A 164 6.45 -16.50 -3.35
N GLU A 165 7.43 -17.12 -2.67
CA GLU A 165 7.31 -17.42 -1.26
C GLU A 165 8.02 -16.45 -0.34
N ASN A 166 7.48 -16.32 0.86
CA ASN A 166 7.97 -15.42 1.87
C ASN A 166 8.25 -16.11 3.22
N ARG A 167 9.07 -15.43 4.02
CA ARG A 167 9.27 -15.74 5.45
C ARG A 167 8.22 -15.01 6.29
N TYR A 168 8.22 -15.25 7.60
CA TYR A 168 7.34 -14.53 8.51
C TYR A 168 7.57 -13.01 8.45
N LEU A 169 6.49 -12.24 8.56
CA LEU A 169 6.49 -10.76 8.65
C LEU A 169 7.14 -10.09 7.43
N ALA A 170 6.89 -10.65 6.24
CA ALA A 170 7.49 -10.22 4.98
C ALA A 170 6.54 -9.43 4.08
N ASP A 171 5.31 -9.18 4.55
CA ASP A 171 4.34 -8.26 3.96
C ASP A 171 4.15 -7.03 4.86
N TRP A 172 3.17 -6.20 4.53
CA TRP A 172 2.82 -5.03 5.34
C TRP A 172 2.30 -5.39 6.74
N MET A 173 1.73 -6.58 6.93
CA MET A 173 1.26 -7.07 8.22
C MET A 173 2.41 -7.60 9.08
N ASP A 174 3.32 -6.73 9.46
CA ASP A 174 4.51 -7.05 10.26
C ASP A 174 4.24 -7.44 11.73
N SER A 175 3.00 -7.78 12.06
CA SER A 175 2.59 -8.32 13.37
C SER A 175 1.91 -9.68 13.31
N ILE A 176 1.57 -10.21 12.12
CA ILE A 176 0.87 -11.49 11.96
C ILE A 176 1.80 -12.53 11.33
N LEU A 177 2.03 -13.63 12.03
CA LEU A 177 2.93 -14.70 11.64
C LEU A 177 2.31 -15.56 10.52
N LYS A 178 2.47 -15.09 9.29
CA LYS A 178 2.12 -15.78 8.04
C LYS A 178 3.39 -16.04 7.21
N LYS A 179 3.46 -17.16 6.51
CA LYS A 179 4.61 -17.50 5.64
C LYS A 179 4.21 -18.42 4.49
N ASP A 180 5.19 -18.72 3.65
CA ASP A 180 5.07 -19.52 2.43
C ASP A 180 4.40 -18.71 1.32
N LYS A 181 3.10 -18.82 1.01
CA LYS A 181 2.51 -18.00 -0.07
C LYS A 181 1.46 -17.05 0.49
N LEU A 182 1.74 -15.74 0.47
CA LEU A 182 0.75 -14.70 0.77
C LEU A 182 0.10 -14.18 -0.51
N PHE A 183 -1.22 -14.05 -0.49
CA PHE A 183 -2.00 -13.57 -1.61
C PHE A 183 -1.70 -12.11 -1.93
N SER A 184 -1.70 -11.22 -0.92
CA SER A 184 -1.44 -9.79 -1.14
C SER A 184 -0.06 -9.53 -1.75
N LEU A 185 0.99 -10.23 -1.29
CA LEU A 185 2.34 -10.17 -1.89
C LEU A 185 2.35 -10.64 -3.34
N ASN A 186 1.67 -11.74 -3.65
CA ASN A 186 1.63 -12.25 -5.01
C ASN A 186 0.76 -11.40 -5.96
N VAL A 187 -0.25 -10.70 -5.43
CA VAL A 187 -1.03 -9.70 -6.19
C VAL A 187 -0.14 -8.51 -6.58
N ILE A 188 0.61 -7.93 -5.64
CA ILE A 188 1.53 -6.82 -5.97
C ILE A 188 2.73 -7.30 -6.80
N TYR A 189 3.16 -8.56 -6.67
CA TYR A 189 4.17 -9.14 -7.56
C TYR A 189 3.63 -9.25 -9.00
N CYS A 190 2.41 -9.75 -9.18
CA CYS A 190 1.75 -9.81 -10.47
C CYS A 190 1.60 -8.40 -11.10
N GLU A 191 1.20 -7.39 -10.32
CA GLU A 191 1.14 -6.01 -10.81
C GLU A 191 2.54 -5.44 -11.08
N GLY A 192 3.56 -5.83 -10.30
CA GLY A 192 4.96 -5.48 -10.56
C GLY A 192 5.44 -6.02 -11.92
N LEU A 193 5.07 -7.25 -12.29
CA LEU A 193 5.36 -7.81 -13.61
C LEU A 193 4.64 -7.04 -14.73
N ARG A 194 3.37 -6.67 -14.54
CA ARG A 194 2.61 -5.80 -15.47
C ARG A 194 3.24 -4.41 -15.57
N ALA A 195 3.73 -3.86 -14.47
CA ALA A 195 4.43 -2.59 -14.43
C ALA A 195 5.76 -2.66 -15.21
N CYS A 196 6.52 -3.75 -15.10
CA CYS A 196 7.68 -4.00 -15.96
C CYS A 196 7.30 -4.04 -17.44
N GLU A 197 6.21 -4.73 -17.79
CA GLU A 197 5.70 -4.80 -19.16
C GLU A 197 5.38 -3.40 -19.72
N ARG A 198 4.67 -2.57 -18.95
CA ARG A 198 4.36 -1.17 -19.32
C ARG A 198 5.64 -0.36 -19.57
N ILE A 199 6.60 -0.40 -18.64
CA ILE A 199 7.86 0.35 -18.77
C ILE A 199 8.66 -0.11 -20.00
N MET A 200 8.81 -1.42 -20.22
CA MET A 200 9.54 -1.94 -21.38
C MET A 200 8.86 -1.58 -22.70
N ARG A 201 7.52 -1.59 -22.74
CA ARG A 201 6.77 -1.20 -23.94
C ARG A 201 6.95 0.30 -24.24
N GLU A 202 6.91 1.16 -23.22
CA GLU A 202 7.17 2.59 -23.37
C GLU A 202 8.61 2.89 -23.81
N HIS A 203 9.57 2.06 -23.41
CA HIS A 203 10.96 2.20 -23.82
C HIS A 203 11.30 1.53 -25.17
N GLY A 204 10.28 1.09 -25.92
CA GLY A 204 10.49 0.51 -27.25
C GLY A 204 11.13 -0.88 -27.24
N GLN A 205 10.97 -1.64 -26.15
CA GLN A 205 11.48 -3.01 -26.00
C GLN A 205 10.33 -4.06 -25.98
N PRO A 206 9.61 -4.26 -27.10
CA PRO A 206 8.39 -5.07 -27.13
C PRO A 206 8.64 -6.55 -26.79
N ALA A 207 9.78 -7.13 -27.18
CA ALA A 207 10.10 -8.52 -26.84
C ALA A 207 10.29 -8.73 -25.33
N ALA A 208 10.95 -7.78 -24.64
CA ALA A 208 11.08 -7.81 -23.19
C ALA A 208 9.72 -7.58 -22.50
N ALA A 209 8.91 -6.66 -23.03
CA ALA A 209 7.56 -6.41 -22.55
C ALA A 209 6.68 -7.67 -22.63
N ASP A 210 6.73 -8.40 -23.76
CA ASP A 210 5.98 -9.63 -23.96
C ASP A 210 6.40 -10.75 -22.98
N ALA A 211 7.69 -10.87 -22.66
CA ALA A 211 8.16 -11.82 -21.64
C ALA A 211 7.60 -11.50 -20.24
N PHE A 212 7.50 -10.21 -19.89
CA PHE A 212 6.89 -9.78 -18.63
C PHE A 212 5.37 -9.98 -18.62
N ARG A 213 4.68 -9.72 -19.75
CA ARG A 213 3.25 -10.04 -19.92
C ARG A 213 2.99 -11.52 -19.63
N ASP A 214 3.76 -12.39 -20.27
CA ASP A 214 3.55 -13.83 -20.16
C ASP A 214 3.83 -14.32 -18.73
N ALA A 215 4.84 -13.76 -18.05
CA ALA A 215 5.09 -14.02 -16.63
C ALA A 215 3.95 -13.53 -15.73
N ALA A 216 3.40 -12.34 -15.99
CA ALA A 216 2.27 -11.79 -15.25
C ALA A 216 1.02 -12.66 -15.43
N GLU A 217 0.72 -13.11 -16.64
CA GLU A 217 -0.45 -13.95 -16.89
C GLU A 217 -0.31 -15.36 -16.31
N ARG A 218 0.90 -15.95 -16.30
CA ARG A 218 1.16 -17.20 -15.54
C ARG A 218 0.92 -17.00 -14.05
N THR A 219 1.47 -15.93 -13.47
CA THR A 219 1.28 -15.57 -12.06
C THR A 219 -0.21 -15.38 -11.74
N ARG A 220 -0.93 -14.63 -12.59
CA ARG A 220 -2.38 -14.40 -12.44
C ARG A 220 -3.17 -15.70 -12.51
N ALA A 221 -2.90 -16.56 -13.49
CA ALA A 221 -3.58 -17.85 -13.62
C ALA A 221 -3.36 -18.71 -12.37
N ARG A 222 -2.11 -18.73 -11.86
CA ARG A 222 -1.77 -19.45 -10.64
C ARG A 222 -2.46 -18.87 -9.40
N LEU A 223 -2.52 -17.55 -9.26
CA LEU A 223 -3.29 -16.87 -8.21
C LEU A 223 -4.76 -17.35 -8.17
N HIS A 224 -5.40 -17.46 -9.33
CA HIS A 224 -6.78 -17.94 -9.44
C HIS A 224 -6.90 -19.41 -9.05
N GLN A 225 -6.04 -20.26 -9.60
CA GLN A 225 -6.06 -21.69 -9.31
C GLN A 225 -5.87 -21.99 -7.82
N VAL A 226 -5.01 -21.21 -7.17
CA VAL A 226 -4.49 -21.52 -5.84
C VAL A 226 -5.27 -20.82 -4.74
N PHE A 227 -5.65 -19.55 -4.89
CA PHE A 227 -6.22 -18.75 -3.79
C PHE A 227 -7.74 -18.55 -3.87
N TRP A 228 -8.36 -18.65 -5.05
CA TRP A 228 -9.79 -18.44 -5.20
C TRP A 228 -10.59 -19.60 -4.59
N ASN A 229 -11.53 -19.30 -3.70
CA ASN A 229 -12.35 -20.32 -3.02
C ASN A 229 -13.82 -20.36 -3.47
N GLY A 230 -14.20 -19.52 -4.43
CA GLY A 230 -15.59 -19.38 -4.90
C GLY A 230 -16.27 -18.06 -4.48
N ASP A 231 -15.82 -17.47 -3.37
CA ASP A 231 -16.37 -16.23 -2.82
C ASP A 231 -15.32 -15.10 -2.77
N TYR A 232 -14.10 -15.44 -2.39
CA TYR A 232 -12.97 -14.51 -2.25
C TYR A 232 -11.63 -15.22 -2.45
N PHE A 233 -10.54 -14.45 -2.49
CA PHE A 233 -9.18 -15.00 -2.48
C PHE A 233 -8.67 -15.14 -1.04
N THR A 234 -8.22 -16.34 -0.70
CA THR A 234 -7.70 -16.65 0.64
C THR A 234 -6.40 -15.90 0.92
N ASP A 235 -6.14 -15.46 2.16
CA ASP A 235 -4.96 -14.63 2.48
C ASP A 235 -3.61 -15.33 2.30
N TRP A 236 -3.50 -16.59 2.73
CA TRP A 236 -2.23 -17.31 2.70
C TRP A 236 -2.40 -18.82 2.53
N ILE A 237 -1.36 -19.46 2.02
CA ILE A 237 -1.30 -20.91 1.81
C ILE A 237 0.04 -21.45 2.31
N ARG A 238 -0.04 -22.54 3.08
CA ARG A 238 1.10 -23.26 3.64
C ARG A 238 0.78 -24.76 3.67
N GLY A 239 1.30 -25.50 2.68
CA GLY A 239 0.87 -26.87 2.44
C GLY A 239 -0.65 -26.92 2.25
N ASP A 240 -1.32 -27.80 2.99
CA ASP A 240 -2.78 -27.92 2.94
C ASP A 240 -3.52 -26.85 3.75
N ARG A 241 -2.79 -26.04 4.54
CA ARG A 241 -3.39 -25.01 5.39
C ARG A 241 -3.61 -23.72 4.62
N ARG A 242 -4.73 -23.08 4.91
CA ARG A 242 -5.21 -21.87 4.23
C ARG A 242 -5.66 -20.82 5.25
N GLY A 243 -5.46 -19.55 4.91
CA GLY A 243 -5.96 -18.41 5.68
C GLY A 243 -7.46 -18.17 5.52
N GLY A 244 -7.94 -17.07 6.11
CA GLY A 244 -9.30 -16.57 5.90
C GLY A 244 -9.36 -15.51 4.81
N PHE A 245 -10.39 -14.67 4.86
CA PHE A 245 -10.46 -13.42 4.11
C PHE A 245 -9.53 -12.39 4.75
N CYS A 246 -8.73 -11.74 3.92
CA CYS A 246 -7.95 -10.56 4.30
C CYS A 246 -8.20 -9.45 3.29
N ALA A 247 -8.49 -8.26 3.81
CA ALA A 247 -8.98 -7.14 3.01
C ALA A 247 -7.91 -6.60 2.06
N ASP A 248 -6.65 -6.55 2.48
CA ASP A 248 -5.53 -6.09 1.67
C ASP A 248 -5.44 -6.81 0.32
N GLY A 249 -5.30 -8.13 0.31
CA GLY A 249 -5.13 -8.90 -0.92
C GLY A 249 -6.35 -8.80 -1.82
N ASN A 250 -7.56 -8.88 -1.26
CA ASN A 250 -8.80 -8.84 -2.03
C ASN A 250 -9.09 -7.44 -2.60
N VAL A 251 -8.85 -6.37 -1.85
CA VAL A 251 -8.97 -4.99 -2.32
C VAL A 251 -7.94 -4.72 -3.42
N LEU A 252 -6.70 -5.17 -3.25
CA LEU A 252 -5.66 -5.02 -4.26
C LEU A 252 -5.94 -5.86 -5.52
N ALA A 253 -6.54 -7.04 -5.36
CA ALA A 253 -6.90 -7.89 -6.49
C ALA A 253 -7.94 -7.22 -7.40
N ILE A 254 -8.91 -6.51 -6.83
CA ILE A 254 -9.85 -5.70 -7.61
C ILE A 254 -9.14 -4.46 -8.19
N LEU A 255 -8.36 -3.76 -7.38
CA LEU A 255 -7.68 -2.52 -7.79
C LEU A 255 -6.77 -2.72 -9.01
N PHE A 256 -6.03 -3.81 -9.05
CA PHE A 256 -5.08 -4.14 -10.13
C PHE A 256 -5.65 -5.07 -11.21
N GLY A 257 -6.95 -5.36 -11.17
CA GLY A 257 -7.59 -6.22 -12.17
C GLY A 257 -7.02 -7.64 -12.21
N VAL A 258 -6.60 -8.16 -11.05
CA VAL A 258 -6.36 -9.60 -10.87
C VAL A 258 -7.71 -10.30 -10.78
N ALA A 259 -8.61 -9.80 -9.93
CA ALA A 259 -9.98 -10.28 -9.84
C ALA A 259 -10.76 -9.89 -11.12
N THR A 260 -11.49 -10.84 -11.68
CA THR A 260 -12.47 -10.56 -12.74
C THR A 260 -13.63 -9.71 -12.22
N GLU A 261 -14.45 -9.18 -13.11
CA GLU A 261 -15.62 -8.38 -12.74
C GLU A 261 -16.64 -9.17 -11.89
N GLU A 262 -16.85 -10.45 -12.20
CA GLU A 262 -17.70 -11.34 -11.39
C GLU A 262 -17.10 -11.58 -10.01
N GLN A 263 -15.81 -11.90 -9.94
CA GLN A 263 -15.12 -12.11 -8.66
C GLN A 263 -15.11 -10.83 -7.82
N SER A 264 -14.94 -9.66 -8.44
CA SER A 264 -15.00 -8.37 -7.77
C SER A 264 -16.35 -8.17 -7.10
N ARG A 265 -17.46 -8.45 -7.79
CA ARG A 265 -18.81 -8.40 -7.21
C ARG A 265 -19.00 -9.41 -6.08
N ARG A 266 -18.44 -10.62 -6.19
CA ARG A 266 -18.50 -11.65 -5.13
C ARG A 266 -17.74 -11.23 -3.87
N ILE A 267 -16.53 -10.68 -4.04
CA ILE A 267 -15.71 -10.15 -2.94
C ILE A 267 -16.44 -9.02 -2.23
N LEU A 268 -16.97 -8.03 -2.97
CA LEU A 268 -17.71 -6.91 -2.39
C LEU A 268 -18.98 -7.37 -1.68
N ARG A 269 -19.68 -8.37 -2.22
CA ARG A 269 -20.83 -8.99 -1.56
C ARG A 269 -20.42 -9.69 -0.27
N PHE A 270 -19.33 -10.45 -0.27
CA PHE A 270 -18.82 -11.11 0.93
C PHE A 270 -18.50 -10.08 2.04
N VAL A 271 -17.88 -8.96 1.69
CA VAL A 271 -17.61 -7.85 2.61
C VAL A 271 -18.90 -7.31 3.23
N ALA A 272 -19.92 -7.05 2.41
CA ALA A 272 -21.22 -6.55 2.85
C ALA A 272 -21.99 -7.57 3.72
N ASP A 273 -22.08 -8.83 3.28
CA ASP A 273 -22.79 -9.92 3.98
C ASP A 273 -22.19 -10.19 5.37
N ARG A 274 -20.87 -9.99 5.52
CA ARG A 274 -20.16 -10.12 6.80
C ARG A 274 -20.11 -8.83 7.61
N GLY A 275 -20.67 -7.73 7.09
CA GLY A 275 -20.69 -6.42 7.73
C GLY A 275 -19.29 -5.85 8.01
N LEU A 276 -18.31 -6.13 7.15
CA LEU A 276 -16.92 -5.70 7.37
C LEU A 276 -16.72 -4.21 7.09
N ASP A 277 -17.61 -3.60 6.30
CA ASP A 277 -17.63 -2.17 5.96
C ASP A 277 -18.85 -1.42 6.55
N ALA A 278 -19.61 -2.06 7.46
CA ALA A 278 -20.86 -1.53 8.00
C ALA A 278 -20.66 -0.41 9.03
N GLN A 279 -19.78 -0.61 10.01
CA GLN A 279 -19.53 0.34 11.12
C GLN A 279 -18.22 1.11 10.96
N THR A 280 -17.30 0.53 10.20
CA THR A 280 -15.96 1.06 9.93
C THR A 280 -15.74 0.99 8.43
N PRO A 281 -14.87 1.83 7.83
CA PRO A 281 -14.62 1.85 6.41
C PRO A 281 -14.30 0.47 5.83
N LEU A 282 -13.39 -0.29 6.46
CA LEU A 282 -13.19 -1.70 6.18
C LEU A 282 -12.40 -2.39 7.30
N ARG A 283 -12.88 -3.54 7.79
CA ARG A 283 -12.13 -4.41 8.71
C ARG A 283 -11.03 -5.18 7.98
N THR A 284 -9.90 -5.37 8.65
CA THR A 284 -8.69 -5.96 8.08
C THR A 284 -8.83 -7.43 7.66
N CYS A 285 -9.55 -8.26 8.41
CA CYS A 285 -9.67 -9.68 8.13
C CYS A 285 -10.97 -10.30 8.67
N HIS A 286 -11.35 -11.45 8.11
CA HIS A 286 -12.46 -12.27 8.59
C HIS A 286 -12.18 -13.78 8.31
N PRO A 287 -12.19 -14.65 9.33
CA PRO A 287 -12.28 -14.33 10.76
C PRO A 287 -11.06 -13.54 11.24
N VAL A 288 -11.19 -12.87 12.39
CA VAL A 288 -10.08 -12.17 13.03
C VAL A 288 -8.95 -13.17 13.33
N TYR A 289 -7.71 -12.79 13.01
CA TYR A 289 -6.57 -13.64 13.31
C TYR A 289 -6.52 -14.01 14.80
N PRO A 290 -6.27 -15.28 15.15
CA PRO A 290 -6.19 -15.70 16.55
C PRO A 290 -4.91 -15.15 17.22
N ALA A 291 -4.96 -14.99 18.54
CA ALA A 291 -3.88 -14.36 19.30
C ALA A 291 -2.53 -15.08 19.18
N TRP A 292 -2.53 -16.40 18.97
CA TRP A 292 -1.32 -17.19 18.79
C TRP A 292 -0.58 -16.92 17.47
N GLN A 293 -1.24 -16.27 16.49
CA GLN A 293 -0.59 -15.82 15.25
C GLN A 293 0.10 -14.47 15.40
N VAL A 294 -0.10 -13.77 16.51
CA VAL A 294 0.49 -12.44 16.73
C VAL A 294 1.94 -12.59 17.13
N PHE A 295 2.81 -11.80 16.51
CA PHE A 295 4.21 -11.75 16.90
C PHE A 295 4.35 -11.25 18.35
N PRO A 296 5.01 -12.01 19.27
CA PRO A 296 4.97 -11.74 20.71
C PRO A 296 5.34 -10.31 21.14
N PHE A 297 6.23 -9.62 20.40
CA PHE A 297 6.60 -8.24 20.73
C PHE A 297 5.44 -7.25 20.67
N TYR A 298 4.38 -7.53 19.90
CA TYR A 298 3.19 -6.67 19.86
C TYR A 298 2.36 -6.75 21.14
N PHE A 299 2.44 -7.85 21.90
CA PHE A 299 1.86 -7.89 23.25
C PHE A 299 2.66 -6.99 24.21
N LEU A 300 4.00 -7.02 24.12
CA LEU A 300 4.87 -6.17 24.94
C LEU A 300 4.70 -4.68 24.61
N ALA A 301 4.46 -4.35 23.33
CA ALA A 301 4.14 -3.00 22.88
C ALA A 301 2.70 -2.56 23.22
N GLY A 302 1.87 -3.42 23.81
CA GLY A 302 0.49 -3.09 24.18
C GLY A 302 -0.47 -2.94 22.99
N ILE A 303 -0.14 -3.51 21.84
CA ILE A 303 -0.91 -3.46 20.58
C ILE A 303 -1.07 -4.85 19.93
N PRO A 304 -1.50 -5.89 20.66
CA PRO A 304 -1.66 -7.23 20.09
C PRO A 304 -2.77 -7.31 19.04
N ASP A 305 -3.58 -6.27 18.90
CA ASP A 305 -4.70 -6.11 17.99
C ASP A 305 -4.37 -5.31 16.71
N TYR A 306 -3.11 -4.88 16.55
CA TYR A 306 -2.63 -3.96 15.50
C TYR A 306 -3.11 -4.26 14.08
N HIS A 307 -2.74 -5.42 13.54
CA HIS A 307 -3.20 -5.89 12.22
C HIS A 307 -4.38 -6.87 12.34
N ARG A 308 -4.94 -7.06 13.54
CA ARG A 308 -6.03 -8.01 13.77
C ARG A 308 -7.40 -7.33 13.68
N THR A 309 -7.56 -6.22 14.41
CA THR A 309 -8.87 -5.59 14.58
C THR A 309 -8.83 -4.07 14.45
N LEU A 310 -7.67 -3.41 14.63
CA LEU A 310 -7.59 -1.97 14.37
C LEU A 310 -7.89 -1.69 12.89
N ILE A 311 -8.42 -0.50 12.64
CA ILE A 311 -8.85 -0.08 11.32
C ILE A 311 -7.73 0.70 10.66
N TRP A 312 -7.41 0.28 9.43
CA TRP A 312 -6.42 0.90 8.57
C TRP A 312 -7.15 1.64 7.44
N PRO A 313 -7.24 2.98 7.48
CA PRO A 313 -8.01 3.76 6.52
C PRO A 313 -7.69 3.47 5.05
N TRP A 314 -6.44 3.17 4.70
CA TRP A 314 -6.07 2.82 3.32
C TRP A 314 -6.89 1.66 2.73
N LEU A 315 -7.27 0.67 3.55
CA LEU A 315 -8.10 -0.46 3.12
C LEU A 315 -9.49 0.02 2.69
N GLY A 316 -10.13 0.84 3.52
CA GLY A 316 -11.44 1.44 3.22
C GLY A 316 -11.38 2.41 2.04
N THR A 317 -10.31 3.20 1.95
CA THR A 317 -10.08 4.15 0.86
C THR A 317 -10.00 3.44 -0.49
N LEU A 318 -9.22 2.36 -0.60
CA LEU A 318 -9.11 1.60 -1.85
C LEU A 318 -10.37 0.78 -2.12
N HIS A 319 -11.07 0.31 -1.09
CA HIS A 319 -12.39 -0.32 -1.22
C HIS A 319 -13.43 0.63 -1.81
N ALA A 320 -13.43 1.90 -1.44
CA ALA A 320 -14.28 2.92 -2.05
C ALA A 320 -13.95 3.11 -3.55
N VAL A 321 -12.67 3.15 -3.92
CA VAL A 321 -12.26 3.17 -5.34
C VAL A 321 -12.79 1.96 -6.09
N ASN A 322 -12.70 0.77 -5.50
CA ASN A 322 -13.20 -0.46 -6.09
C ASN A 322 -14.73 -0.45 -6.26
N LYS A 323 -15.49 -0.01 -5.25
CA LYS A 323 -16.95 0.20 -5.32
C LYS A 323 -17.31 1.11 -6.50
N HIS A 324 -16.62 2.25 -6.62
CA HIS A 324 -16.85 3.19 -7.71
C HIS A 324 -16.62 2.54 -9.08
N ARG A 325 -15.51 1.80 -9.25
CA ARG A 325 -15.17 1.13 -10.52
C ARG A 325 -16.16 0.05 -10.95
N VAL A 326 -16.83 -0.63 -10.00
CA VAL A 326 -17.86 -1.63 -10.31
C VAL A 326 -19.27 -1.04 -10.42
N GLY A 327 -19.41 0.28 -10.35
CA GLY A 327 -20.67 1.00 -10.51
C GLY A 327 -21.41 1.35 -9.20
N ASP A 328 -20.85 1.07 -8.03
CA ASP A 328 -21.40 1.49 -6.73
C ASP A 328 -20.82 2.85 -6.30
N GLY A 329 -21.22 3.90 -7.02
CA GLY A 329 -20.77 5.26 -6.74
C GLY A 329 -21.27 5.79 -5.39
N ALA A 330 -22.50 5.46 -5.00
CA ALA A 330 -23.08 5.91 -3.73
C ALA A 330 -22.35 5.28 -2.52
N GLY A 331 -22.09 3.97 -2.57
CA GLY A 331 -21.33 3.29 -1.52
C GLY A 331 -19.89 3.77 -1.42
N ALA A 332 -19.25 4.07 -2.56
CA ALA A 332 -17.91 4.65 -2.59
C ALA A 332 -17.85 6.01 -1.87
N LEU A 333 -18.81 6.90 -2.15
CA LEU A 333 -18.88 8.21 -1.51
C LEU A 333 -19.19 8.11 -0.02
N ALA A 334 -20.08 7.21 0.38
CA ALA A 334 -20.38 6.97 1.79
C ALA A 334 -19.14 6.49 2.58
N ASP A 335 -18.32 5.61 2.00
CA ASP A 335 -17.09 5.12 2.64
C ASP A 335 -16.04 6.22 2.75
N LEU A 336 -15.83 7.02 1.69
CA LEU A 336 -14.90 8.16 1.75
C LEU A 336 -15.37 9.22 2.74
N ALA A 337 -16.67 9.53 2.79
CA ALA A 337 -17.23 10.47 3.76
C ALA A 337 -17.01 9.99 5.20
N ARG A 338 -17.24 8.69 5.48
CA ARG A 338 -16.99 8.09 6.80
C ARG A 338 -15.53 8.23 7.25
N ILE A 339 -14.58 7.98 6.34
CA ILE A 339 -13.15 8.23 6.61
C ILE A 339 -12.90 9.72 6.81
N GLY A 340 -13.50 10.56 5.97
CA GLY A 340 -13.37 12.01 6.02
C GLY A 340 -13.84 12.62 7.34
N GLU A 341 -14.92 12.10 7.93
CA GLU A 341 -15.38 12.50 9.26
C GLU A 341 -14.30 12.29 10.34
N TRP A 342 -13.53 11.20 10.26
CA TRP A 342 -12.44 10.94 11.19
C TRP A 342 -11.33 11.97 11.01
N TYR A 343 -10.94 12.27 9.76
CA TYR A 343 -9.92 13.27 9.47
C TYR A 343 -10.34 14.68 9.88
N LEU A 344 -11.64 15.01 9.75
CA LEU A 344 -12.18 16.30 10.19
C LEU A 344 -12.19 16.42 11.72
N ARG A 345 -12.60 15.36 12.43
CA ARG A 345 -12.65 15.34 13.89
C ARG A 345 -11.27 15.56 14.50
N GLU A 346 -10.27 14.87 13.98
CA GLU A 346 -8.89 14.94 14.46
C GLU A 346 -8.11 16.11 13.84
N ASN A 347 -8.68 16.75 12.81
CA ASN A 347 -8.01 17.72 11.96
C ASN A 347 -6.65 17.21 11.45
N ALA A 348 -6.52 15.91 11.19
CA ALA A 348 -5.30 15.26 10.70
C ALA A 348 -5.59 13.85 10.16
N VAL A 349 -4.68 13.34 9.33
CA VAL A 349 -4.69 11.96 8.83
C VAL A 349 -3.77 11.09 9.69
N GLY A 350 -4.36 10.18 10.45
CA GLY A 350 -3.63 9.23 11.28
C GLY A 350 -3.39 7.88 10.61
N GLU A 351 -2.53 7.06 11.20
CA GLU A 351 -2.17 5.73 10.72
C GLU A 351 -3.24 4.66 10.97
N VAL A 352 -3.59 4.45 12.25
CA VAL A 352 -4.54 3.41 12.70
C VAL A 352 -5.57 3.97 13.66
N TYR A 353 -6.79 3.43 13.54
CA TYR A 353 -7.96 3.87 14.30
C TYR A 353 -8.60 2.71 15.05
N ASP A 354 -9.25 3.00 16.17
CA ASP A 354 -10.16 2.06 16.83
C ASP A 354 -11.48 1.91 16.03
N HIS A 355 -12.36 1.01 16.48
CA HIS A 355 -13.66 0.80 15.84
C HIS A 355 -14.62 2.00 15.95
N GLN A 356 -14.30 3.00 16.77
CA GLN A 356 -15.07 4.23 16.94
C GLN A 356 -14.50 5.40 16.10
N GLY A 357 -13.45 5.13 15.30
CA GLY A 357 -12.84 6.14 14.45
C GLY A 357 -11.97 7.14 15.20
N ARG A 358 -11.38 6.74 16.34
CA ARG A 358 -10.38 7.55 17.06
C ARG A 358 -8.97 7.02 16.79
N PRO A 359 -7.97 7.88 16.54
CA PRO A 359 -6.58 7.47 16.45
C PRO A 359 -6.16 6.71 17.70
N VAL A 360 -5.42 5.62 17.52
CA VAL A 360 -5.04 4.74 18.62
C VAL A 360 -3.99 5.44 19.48
N ALA A 361 -4.29 5.66 20.76
CA ALA A 361 -3.36 6.18 21.75
C ALA A 361 -3.32 5.26 22.98
N ARG A 362 -2.14 4.69 23.26
CA ARG A 362 -1.90 3.74 24.36
C ARG A 362 -0.56 4.04 25.01
N ARG A 363 -0.35 3.47 26.20
CA ARG A 363 0.84 3.71 27.03
C ARG A 363 2.18 3.60 26.29
N PHE A 364 2.32 2.64 25.37
CA PHE A 364 3.57 2.36 24.66
C PHE A 364 3.48 2.59 23.14
N TYR A 365 2.34 3.06 22.64
CA TYR A 365 2.12 3.25 21.22
C TYR A 365 1.08 4.33 20.96
N HIS A 366 1.42 5.25 20.07
CA HIS A 366 0.51 6.26 19.53
C HIS A 366 0.53 6.14 18.01
N ALA A 367 -0.66 6.18 17.39
CA ALA A 367 -0.79 6.20 15.95
C ALA A 367 -0.03 7.38 15.36
N GLU A 368 0.65 7.16 14.24
CA GLU A 368 1.41 8.20 13.57
C GLU A 368 0.48 9.26 12.97
N VAL A 369 0.81 10.54 13.16
CA VAL A 369 0.06 11.70 12.66
C VAL A 369 1.03 12.84 12.34
N PRO A 370 1.04 13.39 11.11
CA PRO A 370 0.35 12.90 9.91
C PRO A 370 0.96 11.59 9.41
N PHE A 371 0.15 10.77 8.73
CA PHE A 371 0.59 9.53 8.08
C PHE A 371 0.45 9.57 6.56
N ALA A 372 1.58 9.55 5.85
CA ALA A 372 1.67 9.81 4.42
C ALA A 372 0.92 8.79 3.56
N TRP A 373 0.94 7.52 3.93
CA TRP A 373 0.30 6.45 3.15
C TRP A 373 -1.22 6.65 3.11
N ASN A 374 -1.87 6.81 4.26
CA ASN A 374 -3.31 7.07 4.31
C ASN A 374 -3.67 8.39 3.62
N ALA A 375 -2.87 9.44 3.81
CA ALA A 375 -3.11 10.74 3.20
C ALA A 375 -3.02 10.67 1.67
N GLY A 376 -1.96 10.05 1.14
CA GLY A 376 -1.74 9.92 -0.29
C GLY A 376 -2.78 9.04 -0.98
N LEU A 377 -3.18 7.92 -0.37
CA LEU A 377 -4.24 7.09 -0.93
C LEU A 377 -5.62 7.77 -0.87
N TYR A 378 -5.90 8.56 0.17
CA TYR A 378 -7.16 9.31 0.24
C TYR A 378 -7.22 10.38 -0.86
N VAL A 379 -6.13 11.11 -1.07
CA VAL A 379 -5.98 12.03 -2.21
C VAL A 379 -6.21 11.30 -3.53
N TYR A 380 -5.51 10.19 -3.76
CA TYR A 380 -5.68 9.36 -4.95
C TYR A 380 -7.15 8.94 -5.16
N ALA A 381 -7.83 8.49 -4.10
CA ALA A 381 -9.21 8.03 -4.19
C ALA A 381 -10.18 9.15 -4.57
N VAL A 382 -10.05 10.35 -3.99
CA VAL A 382 -10.90 11.50 -4.32
C VAL A 382 -10.77 11.91 -5.79
N HIS A 383 -9.55 11.85 -6.34
CA HIS A 383 -9.32 12.04 -7.78
C HIS A 383 -9.92 10.89 -8.61
N ALA A 384 -9.72 9.64 -8.18
CA ALA A 384 -10.21 8.47 -8.89
C ALA A 384 -11.75 8.40 -8.98
N VAL A 385 -12.47 9.00 -8.02
CA VAL A 385 -13.94 9.12 -8.06
C VAL A 385 -14.43 10.44 -8.67
N GLY A 386 -13.53 11.26 -9.21
CA GLY A 386 -13.87 12.50 -9.94
C GLY A 386 -14.28 13.69 -9.07
N LEU A 387 -13.91 13.72 -7.78
CA LEU A 387 -14.32 14.79 -6.84
C LEU A 387 -13.25 15.86 -6.58
N SER A 388 -12.10 15.79 -7.24
CA SER A 388 -11.02 16.78 -7.08
C SER A 388 -11.25 18.10 -7.83
N GLY A 389 -12.28 18.19 -8.68
CA GLY A 389 -12.48 19.24 -9.69
C GLY A 389 -13.17 20.55 -9.29
N GLU A 390 -13.46 20.82 -8.02
CA GLU A 390 -14.08 22.09 -7.59
C GLU A 390 -13.53 22.55 -6.23
N ALA A 391 -12.30 23.09 -6.20
CA ALA A 391 -11.82 24.08 -5.21
C ALA A 391 -10.30 24.30 -5.36
N VAL A 392 -9.86 24.83 -6.51
CA VAL A 392 -8.62 25.60 -6.61
C VAL A 392 -8.90 26.77 -7.56
N ALA A 393 -9.59 27.78 -7.04
CA ALA A 393 -9.66 29.13 -7.60
C ALA A 393 -9.36 30.10 -6.47
#